data_AF-A0A645JFQ1-F1
#
_entry.id   AF-A0A645JFQ1-F1
#
_cell.length_a   1.000
_cell.length_b   1.000
_cell.length_c   1.000
_cell.angle_alpha   90.00
_cell.angle_beta   90.00
_cell.angle_gamma   90.00
#
_symmetry.space_group_name_H-M   'P 1'
#
loop_
_entity.id
_entity.type
_entity.pdbx_description
1 polymer ?
#
loop_
_entity_poly.entity_id
_entity_poly.type
_entity_poly.pdbx_seq_one_letter_code
_entity_poly.pdbx_strand_id
1 'polypeptide(L)'
;MSGSLLGPLLFFILFNAVRLLTRYYGVAYGYRKGVDIVKDMGGGFLQKLTEGASILGLFVMGALVNKWTHVNIPLVVSTITGQDGQTRVTTVQTILDQLMPGLVPLLLTFACMWLLRKKVNPLWIIVGFFVIGIAGYAVGLLGL
;
A
#
# COMPACT_ATOMS: atom_id res chain seq x y z
N MET A 1 -7.75 -5.99 13.84
CA MET A 1 -6.91 -7.20 13.82
C MET A 1 -7.51 -8.21 14.78
N SER A 2 -8.25 -9.19 14.25
CA SER A 2 -8.68 -10.35 15.02
C SER A 2 -7.44 -11.17 15.38
N GLY A 3 -7.18 -11.33 16.68
CA GLY A 3 -5.99 -11.99 17.22
C GLY A 3 -5.96 -13.49 16.94
N SER A 4 -5.77 -13.88 15.68
CA SER A 4 -5.55 -15.26 15.28
C SER A 4 -4.08 -15.47 14.91
N LEU A 5 -3.47 -16.49 15.53
CA LEU A 5 -2.11 -16.96 15.25
C LEU A 5 -1.93 -17.42 13.80
N LEU A 6 -3.05 -17.59 13.07
CA LEU A 6 -3.08 -18.01 11.67
C LEU A 6 -2.30 -17.05 10.75
N GLY A 7 -2.36 -15.74 10.99
CA GLY A 7 -1.69 -14.75 10.14
C GLY A 7 -0.17 -14.92 10.12
N PRO A 8 0.51 -14.82 11.29
CA PRO A 8 1.96 -15.05 11.38
C PRO A 8 2.39 -16.45 10.96
N LEU A 9 1.61 -17.49 11.30
CA LEU A 9 1.93 -18.87 10.96
C LEU A 9 1.87 -19.12 9.45
N LEU A 10 0.84 -18.59 8.78
CA LEU A 10 0.68 -18.70 7.33
C LEU A 10 1.82 -17.99 6.60
N PHE A 11 2.20 -16.77 7.04
CA PHE A 11 3.36 -16.07 6.49
C PHE A 11 4.65 -16.88 6.68
N PHE A 12 4.87 -17.41 7.89
CA PHE A 12 6.06 -18.21 8.19
C PHE A 12 6.19 -19.45 7.32
N ILE A 13 5.10 -20.23 7.16
CA ILE A 13 5.11 -21.47 6.37
C ILE A 13 5.27 -21.17 4.88
N LEU A 14 4.45 -20.27 4.31
CA LEU A 14 4.53 -19.95 2.88
C LEU A 14 5.86 -19.33 2.50
N PHE A 15 6.36 -18.37 3.28
CA PHE A 15 7.62 -17.71 2.98
C PHE A 15 8.79 -18.68 3.08
N ASN A 16 8.84 -19.54 4.11
CA ASN A 16 9.89 -20.55 4.22
C ASN A 16 9.79 -21.61 3.12
N ALA A 17 8.58 -22.06 2.77
CA ALA A 17 8.38 -23.05 1.72
C ALA A 17 8.88 -22.53 0.36
N VAL A 18 8.46 -21.34 -0.05
CA VAL A 18 8.94 -20.71 -1.30
C VAL A 18 10.45 -20.53 -1.26
N ARG A 19 11.00 -20.01 -0.15
CA ARG A 19 12.45 -19.81 0.00
C ARG A 19 13.25 -21.12 -0.13
N LEU A 20 12.80 -22.20 0.52
CA LEU A 20 13.46 -23.50 0.47
C LEU A 20 13.34 -24.13 -0.92
N LEU A 21 12.17 -24.04 -1.56
CA LEU A 21 11.96 -24.53 -2.91
C LEU A 21 12.87 -23.80 -3.91
N THR A 22 12.87 -22.46 -3.89
CA THR A 22 13.76 -21.67 -4.78
C THR A 22 15.22 -22.00 -4.54
N ARG A 23 15.64 -22.22 -3.28
CA ARG A 23 17.03 -22.60 -2.96
C ARG A 23 17.36 -24.01 -3.45
N TYR A 24 16.52 -25.01 -3.18
CA TYR A 24 16.78 -26.40 -3.55
C TYR A 24 16.74 -26.59 -5.07
N TYR A 25 15.67 -26.13 -5.73
CA TYR A 25 15.56 -26.20 -7.19
C TYR A 25 16.59 -25.30 -7.87
N GLY A 26 16.88 -24.11 -7.33
CA GLY A 26 17.90 -23.22 -7.88
C GLY A 26 19.30 -23.85 -7.88
N VAL A 27 19.69 -24.51 -6.78
CA VAL A 27 20.98 -25.21 -6.67
C VAL A 27 21.01 -26.46 -7.56
N ALA A 28 19.96 -27.29 -7.53
CA ALA A 28 19.90 -28.49 -8.37
C ALA A 28 19.90 -28.16 -9.88
N TYR A 29 19.18 -27.11 -10.28
CA TYR A 29 19.14 -26.63 -11.66
C TYR A 29 20.48 -26.02 -12.09
N GLY A 30 21.11 -25.22 -11.22
CA GLY A 30 22.44 -24.67 -11.44
C GLY A 30 23.51 -25.77 -11.63
N TYR A 31 23.44 -26.84 -10.83
CA TYR A 31 24.35 -27.97 -10.95
C TYR A 31 24.17 -28.75 -12.26
N ARG A 32 22.93 -28.96 -12.72
CA ARG A 32 22.64 -29.72 -13.95
C ARG A 32 22.91 -28.93 -15.24
N LYS A 33 22.72 -27.60 -15.25
CA LYS A 33 22.87 -26.78 -16.46
C LYS A 33 24.26 -26.13 -16.63
N GLY A 34 25.12 -26.12 -15.60
CA GLY A 34 26.50 -25.66 -15.73
C GLY A 34 26.61 -24.26 -16.36
N VAL A 35 27.41 -24.12 -17.42
CA VAL A 35 27.64 -22.83 -18.12
C VAL A 35 26.46 -22.45 -19.04
N ASP A 36 25.65 -23.41 -19.48
CA ASP A 36 24.52 -23.15 -20.38
C ASP A 36 23.34 -22.45 -19.67
N ILE A 37 23.32 -22.45 -18.34
CA ILE A 37 22.34 -21.66 -17.57
C ILE A 37 22.43 -20.16 -17.90
N VAL A 38 23.63 -19.67 -18.19
CA VAL A 38 23.87 -18.24 -18.50
C VAL A 38 23.22 -17.88 -19.84
N LYS A 39 23.19 -18.82 -20.80
CA LYS A 39 22.55 -18.62 -22.10
C LYS A 39 21.03 -18.63 -21.98
N ASP A 40 20.47 -19.56 -21.20
CA ASP A 40 19.03 -19.63 -20.94
C ASP A 40 18.50 -18.45 -20.12
N MET A 41 19.28 -17.99 -19.13
CA MET A 41 18.96 -16.79 -18.35
C MET A 41 19.05 -15.51 -19.19
N GLY A 42 19.95 -15.48 -20.18
CA GLY A 42 20.07 -14.42 -21.17
C GLY A 42 18.93 -14.36 -22.19
N GLY A 43 18.14 -15.44 -22.34
CA GLY A 43 17.02 -15.54 -23.28
C GLY A 43 15.74 -14.79 -22.88
N GLY A 44 15.81 -13.86 -21.91
CA GLY A 44 14.66 -13.07 -21.46
C GLY A 44 13.70 -13.78 -20.50
N PHE A 45 13.97 -15.03 -20.10
CA PHE A 45 13.20 -15.71 -19.06
C PHE A 45 13.22 -14.95 -17.74
N LEU A 46 14.40 -14.45 -17.34
CA LEU A 46 14.56 -13.65 -16.13
C LEU A 46 13.75 -12.34 -16.23
N GLN A 47 13.72 -11.72 -17.41
CA GLN A 47 12.96 -10.48 -17.62
C GLN A 47 11.45 -10.69 -17.52
N LYS A 48 10.91 -11.77 -18.12
CA LYS A 48 9.49 -12.14 -17.97
C LYS A 48 9.12 -12.47 -16.53
N LEU A 49 10.01 -13.16 -15.80
CA LEU A 49 9.80 -13.46 -14.39
C LEU A 49 9.80 -12.18 -13.54
N THR A 50 10.75 -11.27 -13.75
CA THR A 50 10.81 -9.98 -13.06
C THR A 50 9.62 -9.07 -13.40
N GLU A 51 9.19 -9.06 -14.66
CA GLU A 51 8.02 -8.30 -15.10
C GLU A 51 6.74 -8.83 -14.44
N GLY A 52 6.51 -10.15 -14.46
CA GLY A 52 5.38 -10.78 -13.78
C GLY A 52 5.39 -10.51 -12.26
N ALA A 53 6.56 -10.60 -11.62
CA ALA A 53 6.71 -10.26 -10.20
C ALA A 53 6.41 -8.78 -9.92
N SER A 54 6.82 -7.87 -10.79
CA SER A 54 6.58 -6.43 -10.66
C SER A 54 5.10 -6.09 -10.82
N ILE A 55 4.40 -6.71 -11.77
CA ILE A 55 2.95 -6.54 -11.98
C ILE A 55 2.18 -7.00 -10.74
N LEU A 56 2.49 -8.20 -10.23
CA LEU A 56 1.88 -8.71 -9.00
C LEU A 56 2.15 -7.79 -7.82
N GLY A 57 3.38 -7.31 -7.68
CA GLY A 57 3.77 -6.38 -6.62
C GLY A 57 3.00 -5.07 -6.66
N LEU A 58 2.91 -4.44 -7.84
CA LEU A 58 2.17 -3.18 -8.03
C LEU A 58 0.67 -3.35 -7.75
N PHE A 59 0.09 -4.46 -8.18
CA PHE A 59 -1.32 -4.76 -7.92
C PHE A 59 -1.62 -4.88 -6.42
N VAL A 60 -0.82 -5.67 -5.69
CA VAL A 60 -0.98 -5.85 -4.24
C VAL A 60 -0.77 -4.52 -3.50
N MET A 61 0.25 -3.74 -3.89
CA MET A 61 0.48 -2.41 -3.28
C MET A 61 -0.70 -1.46 -3.50
N GLY A 62 -1.31 -1.44 -4.68
CA GLY A 62 -2.50 -0.63 -4.95
C GLY A 62 -3.70 -1.00 -4.05
N ALA A 63 -3.96 -2.30 -3.88
CA ALA A 63 -5.03 -2.77 -3.00
C ALA A 63 -4.75 -2.45 -1.52
N LEU A 64 -3.49 -2.59 -1.08
CA LEU A 64 -3.07 -2.29 0.28
C LEU A 64 -3.27 -0.81 0.63
N VAL A 65 -2.89 0.10 -0.27
CA VAL A 65 -3.04 1.55 -0.03
C VAL A 65 -4.51 1.92 0.21
N ASN A 66 -5.43 1.42 -0.61
CA ASN A 66 -6.85 1.76 -0.46
C ASN A 66 -7.49 1.11 0.79
N LYS A 67 -7.15 -0.15 1.08
CA LYS A 67 -7.80 -0.91 2.17
C LYS A 67 -7.19 -0.70 3.55
N TRP A 68 -5.90 -0.37 3.63
CA TRP A 68 -5.16 -0.31 4.90
C TRP A 68 -4.73 1.11 5.30
N THR A 69 -4.98 2.11 4.46
CA THR A 69 -4.76 3.51 4.83
C THR A 69 -6.08 4.11 5.31
N HIS A 70 -6.20 4.35 6.60
CA HIS A 70 -7.36 5.03 7.17
C HIS A 70 -7.04 6.53 7.30
N VAL A 71 -7.74 7.36 6.52
CA VAL A 71 -7.63 8.83 6.62
C VAL A 71 -9.03 9.38 6.69
N ASN A 72 -9.47 9.73 7.89
CA ASN A 72 -10.76 10.36 8.13
C ASN A 72 -10.57 11.89 8.24
N ILE A 73 -11.34 12.66 7.46
CA ILE A 73 -11.26 14.13 7.36
C ILE A 73 -12.65 14.65 7.77
N PRO A 74 -12.93 14.79 9.07
CA PRO A 74 -14.24 15.23 9.57
C PRO A 74 -14.50 16.74 9.33
N LEU A 75 -14.06 17.29 8.20
CA LEU A 75 -14.18 18.70 7.85
C LEU A 75 -15.55 18.94 7.19
N VAL A 76 -16.50 19.33 8.02
CA VAL A 76 -17.85 19.76 7.62
C VAL A 76 -17.77 21.11 6.88
N VAL A 77 -17.89 21.11 5.55
CA VAL A 77 -17.83 22.35 4.74
C VAL A 77 -19.20 22.97 4.46
N SER A 78 -20.31 22.29 4.70
CA SER A 78 -21.63 22.94 4.63
C SER A 78 -22.72 22.21 5.41
N THR A 79 -23.25 22.90 6.43
CA THR A 79 -24.58 22.66 6.97
C THR A 79 -25.57 23.40 6.09
N ILE A 80 -26.35 22.69 5.24
CA ILE A 80 -27.60 23.23 4.71
C ILE A 80 -28.75 22.60 5.50
N THR A 81 -29.45 23.44 6.24
CA THR A 81 -30.65 23.14 7.01
C THR A 81 -31.82 22.93 6.03
N GLY A 82 -32.22 21.68 5.81
CA GLY A 82 -33.51 21.32 5.21
C GLY A 82 -34.58 21.15 6.30
N GLN A 83 -35.81 21.57 6.01
CA GLN A 83 -36.95 21.80 6.91
C GLN A 83 -37.51 20.61 7.74
N ASP A 84 -36.83 19.47 7.84
CA ASP A 84 -37.35 18.23 8.46
C ASP A 84 -36.41 17.58 9.49
N GLY A 85 -35.79 18.37 10.38
CA GLY A 85 -35.22 17.89 11.65
C GLY A 85 -34.13 16.80 11.62
N GLN A 86 -33.64 16.40 10.44
CA GLN A 86 -32.60 15.38 10.26
C GLN A 86 -31.40 16.02 9.55
N THR A 87 -30.34 16.28 10.30
CA THR A 87 -29.11 16.91 9.82
C THR A 87 -28.34 15.96 8.89
N ARG A 88 -28.64 16.00 7.59
CA ARG A 88 -27.80 15.39 6.55
C ARG A 88 -26.57 16.26 6.33
N VAL A 89 -25.53 15.98 7.10
CA VAL A 89 -24.21 16.59 6.95
C VAL A 89 -23.57 16.01 5.69
N THR A 90 -23.62 16.76 4.58
CA THR A 90 -22.84 16.46 3.39
C THR A 90 -21.43 16.99 3.58
N THR A 91 -20.54 16.14 4.10
CA THR A 91 -19.10 16.41 4.21
C THR A 91 -18.45 16.26 2.83
N VAL A 92 -17.35 16.96 2.56
CA VAL A 92 -16.55 16.81 1.31
C VAL A 92 -16.16 15.34 1.07
N GLN A 93 -16.04 14.57 2.16
CA GLN A 93 -15.81 13.13 2.14
C GLN A 93 -16.95 12.31 1.56
N THR A 94 -18.22 12.62 1.83
CA THR A 94 -19.36 11.90 1.19
C THR A 94 -19.46 12.13 -0.31
N ILE A 95 -19.05 13.29 -0.81
CA ILE A 95 -19.03 13.60 -2.25
C ILE A 95 -17.85 12.90 -2.94
N LEU A 96 -16.67 12.93 -2.31
CA LEU A 96 -15.49 12.24 -2.83
C LEU A 96 -15.59 10.71 -2.73
N ASP A 97 -16.12 10.17 -1.63
CA ASP A 97 -16.32 8.72 -1.44
C ASP A 97 -17.46 8.17 -2.30
N GLN A 98 -18.44 9.00 -2.71
CA GLN A 98 -19.41 8.64 -3.75
C GLN A 98 -18.79 8.55 -5.15
N LEU A 99 -17.78 9.37 -5.45
CA LEU A 99 -17.09 9.35 -6.74
C LEU A 99 -16.01 8.24 -6.80
N MET A 100 -15.15 8.15 -5.78
CA MET A 100 -14.16 7.08 -5.60
C MET A 100 -13.80 6.93 -4.10
N PRO A 101 -14.17 5.82 -3.44
CA PRO A 101 -13.71 5.55 -2.08
C PRO A 101 -12.18 5.35 -2.07
N GLY A 102 -11.45 6.24 -1.39
CA GLY A 102 -9.99 6.17 -1.26
C GLY A 102 -9.17 7.19 -2.08
N LEU A 103 -9.78 8.26 -2.61
CA LEU A 103 -9.05 9.29 -3.34
C LEU A 103 -7.99 10.01 -2.47
N VAL A 104 -8.33 10.30 -1.21
CA VAL A 104 -7.44 10.98 -0.25
C VAL A 104 -6.17 10.16 0.05
N PRO A 105 -6.23 8.87 0.46
CA PRO A 105 -5.03 8.07 0.67
C PRO A 105 -4.22 7.87 -0.62
N LEU A 106 -4.87 7.82 -1.79
CA LEU A 106 -4.17 7.78 -3.07
C LEU A 106 -3.33 9.04 -3.32
N LEU A 107 -3.89 10.24 -3.12
CA LEU A 107 -3.14 11.50 -3.27
C LEU A 107 -1.97 11.59 -2.28
N LEU A 108 -2.17 11.15 -1.04
CA LEU A 108 -1.13 11.06 -0.03
C LEU A 108 0.01 10.13 -0.46
N THR A 109 -0.30 8.95 -1.00
CA THR A 109 0.74 8.04 -1.50
C THR A 109 1.51 8.60 -2.69
N PHE A 110 0.86 9.33 -3.61
CA PHE A 110 1.57 10.06 -4.66
C PHE A 110 2.49 11.15 -4.11
N ALA A 111 2.05 11.91 -3.10
CA ALA A 111 2.87 12.91 -2.44
C ALA A 111 4.10 12.28 -1.76
N CYS A 112 3.92 11.16 -1.06
CA CYS A 112 5.02 10.38 -0.47
C CYS A 112 6.00 9.89 -1.52
N MET A 113 5.51 9.31 -2.62
CA MET A 113 6.36 8.83 -3.72
C MET A 113 7.16 9.97 -4.33
N TRP A 114 6.56 11.15 -4.47
CA TRP A 114 7.26 12.33 -4.96
C TRP A 114 8.35 12.81 -4.00
N LEU A 115 8.09 12.83 -2.68
CA LEU A 115 9.12 13.14 -1.66
C LEU A 115 10.26 12.11 -1.65
N LEU A 116 9.94 10.81 -1.79
CA LEU A 116 10.94 9.76 -1.87
C LEU A 116 11.82 9.88 -3.12
N ARG A 117 11.24 10.28 -4.26
CA ARG A 117 12.02 10.57 -5.48
C ARG A 117 13.00 11.74 -5.29
N LYS A 118 12.68 12.68 -4.39
CA LYS A 118 13.61 13.76 -3.98
C LYS A 118 14.66 13.31 -2.96
N LYS A 119 14.79 12.00 -2.69
CA LYS A 119 15.73 11.42 -1.71
C LYS A 119 15.57 11.96 -0.29
N VAL A 120 14.37 12.42 0.07
CA VAL A 120 14.08 12.79 1.46
C VAL A 120 14.12 11.52 2.32
N ASN A 121 14.73 11.61 3.50
CA ASN A 121 14.83 10.47 4.40
C ASN A 121 13.42 10.02 4.85
N PRO A 122 13.05 8.73 4.71
CA PRO A 122 11.75 8.22 5.14
C PRO A 122 11.42 8.56 6.59
N LEU A 123 12.41 8.65 7.48
CA LEU A 123 12.20 9.06 8.87
C LEU A 123 11.65 10.50 8.97
N TRP A 124 12.15 11.43 8.16
CA TRP A 124 11.64 12.81 8.12
C TRP A 124 10.21 12.87 7.56
N ILE A 125 9.86 11.99 6.62
CA ILE A 125 8.50 11.87 6.09
C ILE A 125 7.54 11.40 7.19
N ILE A 126 7.94 10.38 7.97
CA ILE A 126 7.16 9.88 9.10
C ILE A 126 6.95 10.97 10.15
N VAL A 127 8.01 11.69 10.53
CA VAL A 127 7.91 12.81 11.48
C VAL A 127 6.98 13.90 10.94
N GLY A 128 7.04 14.20 9.64
CA GLY A 128 6.11 15.11 8.98
C GLY A 128 4.65 14.66 9.12
N PHE A 129 4.36 13.37 8.93
CA PHE A 129 3.03 12.82 9.14
C PHE A 129 2.55 12.90 10.59
N PHE A 130 3.45 12.69 11.55
CA PHE A 130 3.12 12.88 12.96
C PHE A 130 2.71 14.33 13.26
N VAL A 131 3.48 15.30 12.75
CA VAL A 131 3.16 16.73 12.93
C VAL A 131 1.84 17.08 12.25
N ILE A 132 1.62 16.64 11.01
CA ILE A 132 0.37 16.87 10.27
C ILE A 132 -0.83 16.21 10.98
N GLY A 133 -0.65 15.02 11.54
CA GLY A 133 -1.69 14.32 12.29
C GLY A 133 -2.10 15.06 13.56
N ILE A 134 -1.12 15.52 14.36
CA ILE A 134 -1.38 16.26 15.60
C ILE A 134 -2.00 17.63 15.30
N ALA A 135 -1.43 18.38 14.36
CA ALA A 135 -1.94 19.69 13.97
C ALA A 135 -3.32 19.59 13.29
N GLY A 136 -3.51 18.59 12.42
CA GLY A 136 -4.78 18.34 11.74
C GLY A 136 -5.90 17.92 12.69
N TYR A 137 -5.59 17.13 13.72
CA TYR A 137 -6.55 16.80 14.78
C TYR A 137 -6.90 18.03 15.64
N ALA A 138 -5.90 18.83 16.02
CA ALA A 138 -6.10 20.05 16.81
C ALA A 138 -6.95 21.11 16.07
N VAL A 139 -6.86 21.18 14.75
CA VAL A 139 -7.63 22.09 13.89
C VAL A 139 -9.02 21.50 13.51
N GLY A 140 -9.31 20.24 13.87
CA GLY A 140 -10.56 19.56 13.50
C GLY A 140 -10.62 19.13 12.02
N LEU A 141 -9.50 19.19 11.33
CA LEU A 141 -9.31 18.87 9.91
C LEU A 141 -9.18 17.35 9.71
N LEU A 142 -8.59 16.63 10.67
CA LEU A 142 -8.39 15.18 10.68
C LEU A 142 -9.01 14.57 11.93
N GLY A 143 -9.67 13.42 11.79
CA GLY A 143 -10.35 12.70 12.85
C GLY A 143 -10.02 11.21 12.81
N LEU A 144 -10.49 10.47 13.80
CA LEU A 144 -10.33 9.02 13.86
C LEU A 144 -11.44 8.31 13.08
#